data_AF-A0A8B8AB91-F1
#
_entry.id   AF-A0A8B8AB91-F1
#
_cell.length_a   1.000
_cell.length_b   1.000
_cell.length_c   1.000
_cell.angle_alpha   90.00
_cell.angle_beta   90.00
_cell.angle_gamma   90.00
#
_symmetry.space_group_name_H-M   'P 1'
#
loop_
_entity.id
_entity.type
_entity.pdbx_description
1 polymer ?
#
loop_
_entity_poly.entity_id
_entity_poly.type
_entity_poly.pdbx_seq_one_letter_code
_entity_poly.pdbx_strand_id
1 'polypeptide(L)'
;MLKIDNCPNTLNEVEKASKRLGCGKDMFAKNQYMCLPNTEKTSLIEFCYDGIMGIKEKGTCLEVNAKNGAISTISCTDFQSGCPENHYWNHQFFHYLACQNINTHHHCYVQHPSCPANVNVSDNVVDTTNQIINDGVSLYYLFLIVPIIAIIIVVLILWIFRKKMKRDRERLYARYQTTEPFPAEITDEDNQPTNAAEDDECEEDILLKKSTKKETFSSDERAQYMEYDLDQTTPRRAGVRRTELHLMIPEDKLPRRKSSPRRENSDEKQF
;
A
#
# COMPACT_ATOMS: atom_id res chain seq x y z
N MET A 1 28.53 5.13 -10.71
CA MET A 1 28.54 4.92 -9.25
C MET A 1 28.99 6.21 -8.60
N LEU A 2 28.37 6.64 -7.51
CA LEU A 2 28.71 7.86 -6.77
C LEU A 2 28.81 7.54 -5.28
N LYS A 3 29.77 8.14 -4.57
CA LYS A 3 29.83 8.09 -3.10
C LYS A 3 28.83 9.09 -2.51
N ILE A 4 28.10 8.66 -1.48
CA ILE A 4 27.19 9.51 -0.71
C ILE A 4 27.32 9.24 0.79
N ASP A 5 26.74 10.12 1.61
CA ASP A 5 26.78 10.03 3.07
C ASP A 5 25.66 9.16 3.64
N ASN A 6 24.46 9.20 3.04
CA ASN A 6 23.27 8.46 3.51
C ASN A 6 22.50 7.85 2.33
N CYS A 7 22.16 6.57 2.43
CA CYS A 7 21.27 5.90 1.48
C CYS A 7 19.79 6.25 1.75
N PRO A 8 18.92 6.21 0.72
CA PRO A 8 17.47 6.33 0.87
C PRO A 8 16.85 5.34 1.87
N ASN A 9 16.00 5.84 2.77
CA ASN A 9 15.32 5.04 3.79
C ASN A 9 13.84 4.76 3.47
N THR A 10 13.28 5.38 2.42
CA THR A 10 11.92 5.16 1.95
C THR A 10 11.84 4.93 0.44
N LEU A 11 10.76 4.29 -0.01
CA LEU A 11 10.49 4.06 -1.43
C LEU A 11 10.45 5.38 -2.25
N ASN A 12 9.90 6.46 -1.67
CA ASN A 12 9.83 7.76 -2.33
C ASN A 12 11.23 8.36 -2.56
N GLU A 13 12.13 8.24 -1.57
CA GLU A 13 13.53 8.64 -1.74
C GLU A 13 14.27 7.78 -2.76
N VAL A 14 14.03 6.46 -2.77
CA VAL A 14 14.57 5.53 -3.79
C VAL A 14 14.10 5.91 -5.19
N GLU A 15 12.82 6.25 -5.37
CA GLU A 15 12.31 6.73 -6.66
C GLU A 15 12.89 8.09 -7.06
N LYS A 16 13.02 9.03 -6.11
CA LYS A 16 13.60 10.35 -6.36
C LYS A 16 15.08 10.26 -6.73
N ALA A 17 15.85 9.42 -6.04
CA ALA A 17 17.25 9.17 -6.33
C ALA A 17 17.43 8.43 -7.67
N SER A 18 16.60 7.41 -7.94
CA SER A 18 16.53 6.73 -9.24
C SER A 18 16.30 7.69 -10.40
N LYS A 19 15.29 8.57 -10.30
CA LYS A 19 14.99 9.61 -11.29
C LYS A 19 16.16 10.60 -11.44
N ARG A 20 16.83 10.99 -10.35
CA ARG A 20 18.02 11.87 -10.37
C ARG A 20 19.22 11.23 -11.08
N LEU A 21 19.44 9.91 -10.92
CA LEU A 21 20.54 9.19 -11.56
C LEU A 21 20.19 8.73 -12.99
N GLY A 22 18.92 8.80 -13.40
CA GLY A 22 18.46 8.25 -14.68
C GLY A 22 18.45 6.73 -14.71
N CYS A 23 18.24 6.06 -13.57
CA CYS A 23 18.23 4.60 -13.52
C CYS A 23 16.99 4.01 -14.22
N GLY A 24 17.21 2.89 -14.91
CA GLY A 24 16.17 2.18 -15.64
C GLY A 24 15.25 1.32 -14.75
N LYS A 25 14.57 0.40 -15.42
CA LYS A 25 13.87 -0.73 -14.81
C LYS A 25 14.38 -2.01 -15.42
N ASP A 26 14.43 -3.08 -14.62
CA ASP A 26 14.76 -4.40 -15.13
C ASP A 26 13.60 -5.02 -15.94
N MET A 27 13.82 -6.22 -16.48
CA MET A 27 12.82 -6.95 -17.27
C MET A 27 11.51 -7.28 -16.52
N PHE A 28 11.48 -7.15 -15.18
CA PHE A 28 10.30 -7.33 -14.32
C PHE A 28 9.73 -5.99 -13.82
N ALA A 29 10.09 -4.89 -14.51
CA ALA A 29 9.70 -3.52 -14.21
C ALA A 29 10.11 -3.02 -12.80
N LYS A 30 11.13 -3.65 -12.17
CA LYS A 30 11.68 -3.22 -10.88
C LYS A 30 12.69 -2.10 -11.08
N ASN A 31 12.65 -1.10 -10.19
CA ASN A 31 13.57 0.03 -10.20
C ASN A 31 15.03 -0.45 -10.08
N GLN A 32 15.91 -0.03 -11.00
CA GLN A 32 17.30 -0.45 -11.03
C GLN A 32 18.24 0.37 -10.11
N TYR A 33 17.74 1.38 -9.41
CA TYR A 33 18.54 2.11 -8.43
C TYR A 33 18.90 1.24 -7.22
N MET A 34 20.16 1.31 -6.80
CA MET A 34 20.65 0.74 -5.55
C MET A 34 21.52 1.76 -4.81
N CYS A 35 21.47 1.68 -3.48
CA CYS A 35 22.46 2.30 -2.63
C CYS A 35 22.93 1.28 -1.59
N LEU A 36 24.22 0.97 -1.61
CA LEU A 36 24.82 -0.10 -0.81
C LEU A 36 26.12 0.39 -0.14
N PRO A 37 26.49 -0.14 1.04
CA PRO A 37 27.84 0.02 1.55
C PRO A 37 28.85 -0.65 0.62
N ASN A 38 30.04 -0.06 0.51
CA ASN A 38 31.12 -0.72 -0.20
C ASN A 38 31.71 -1.89 0.59
N THR A 39 32.40 -2.80 -0.09
CA THR A 39 33.07 -3.96 0.54
C THR A 39 34.03 -3.57 1.66
N GLU A 40 34.70 -2.42 1.54
CA GLU A 40 35.65 -1.89 2.53
C GLU A 40 34.98 -1.12 3.70
N LYS A 41 33.65 -0.91 3.68
CA LYS A 41 32.89 -0.13 4.67
C LYS A 41 33.45 1.29 4.90
N THR A 42 34.03 1.89 3.88
CA THR A 42 34.56 3.27 3.87
C THR A 42 33.55 4.29 3.33
N SER A 43 32.44 3.83 2.73
CA SER A 43 31.45 4.68 2.07
C SER A 43 30.17 3.94 1.67
N LEU A 44 29.08 4.69 1.56
CA LEU A 44 27.90 4.30 0.80
C LEU A 44 28.05 4.69 -0.66
N ILE A 45 27.60 3.82 -1.56
CA ILE A 45 27.71 3.97 -3.01
C ILE A 45 26.32 3.86 -3.62
N GLU A 46 25.88 4.91 -4.31
CA GLU A 46 24.68 4.88 -5.15
C GLU A 46 24.99 4.63 -6.62
N PHE A 47 24.15 3.83 -7.27
CA PHE A 47 24.33 3.43 -8.65
C PHE A 47 23.05 2.87 -9.28
N CYS A 48 23.03 2.81 -10.61
CA CYS A 48 22.07 2.02 -11.35
C CYS A 48 22.69 0.63 -11.58
N TYR A 49 22.02 -0.41 -11.11
CA TYR A 49 22.40 -1.80 -11.35
C TYR A 49 21.88 -2.25 -12.72
N ASP A 50 22.74 -2.86 -13.51
CA ASP A 50 22.47 -3.31 -14.88
C ASP A 50 21.83 -4.70 -14.96
N GLY A 51 21.91 -5.49 -13.88
CA GLY A 51 21.33 -6.82 -13.79
C GLY A 51 19.84 -6.87 -13.41
N ILE A 52 19.35 -8.09 -13.23
CA ILE A 52 17.99 -8.41 -12.75
C ILE A 52 17.89 -8.16 -11.25
N MET A 53 16.84 -7.45 -10.82
CA MET A 53 16.56 -7.20 -9.40
C MET A 53 15.95 -8.44 -8.73
N GLY A 54 16.77 -9.49 -8.57
CA GLY A 54 16.37 -10.78 -8.02
C GLY A 54 16.13 -10.82 -6.51
N ILE A 55 15.87 -12.03 -6.01
CA ILE A 55 15.67 -12.35 -4.60
C ILE A 55 17.02 -12.60 -3.92
N LYS A 56 17.11 -12.24 -2.63
CA LYS A 56 18.24 -12.47 -1.74
C LYS A 56 17.82 -13.30 -0.53
N GLU A 57 18.79 -14.04 -0.02
CA GLU A 57 18.60 -14.92 1.12
C GLU A 57 18.40 -14.11 2.41
N LYS A 58 17.54 -14.63 3.29
CA LYS A 58 17.45 -14.12 4.66
C LYS A 58 18.81 -14.22 5.37
N GLY A 59 19.03 -13.42 6.39
CA GLY A 59 20.29 -13.41 7.13
C GLY A 59 21.43 -12.73 6.38
N THR A 60 21.20 -12.11 5.21
CA THR A 60 22.26 -11.49 4.39
C THR A 60 22.03 -10.02 4.09
N CYS A 61 23.09 -9.23 4.16
CA CYS A 61 23.16 -7.86 3.65
C CYS A 61 23.83 -7.82 2.28
N LEU A 62 23.56 -6.76 1.51
CA LEU A 62 24.20 -6.52 0.22
C LEU A 62 25.33 -5.49 0.33
N GLU A 63 26.38 -5.71 -0.45
CA GLU A 63 27.55 -4.84 -0.56
C GLU A 63 27.89 -4.64 -2.03
N VAL A 64 28.59 -3.54 -2.36
CA VAL A 64 29.09 -3.29 -3.72
C VAL A 64 30.61 -3.06 -3.73
N ASN A 65 31.30 -3.69 -4.67
CA ASN A 65 32.70 -3.36 -4.92
C ASN A 65 32.78 -2.05 -5.71
N ALA A 66 33.27 -0.99 -5.06
CA ALA A 66 33.32 0.36 -5.63
C ALA A 66 34.15 0.50 -6.92
N LYS A 67 35.02 -0.47 -7.25
CA LYS A 67 35.89 -0.45 -8.43
C LYS A 67 35.22 -1.02 -9.69
N ASN A 68 34.38 -2.03 -9.55
CA ASN A 68 33.77 -2.75 -10.68
C ASN A 68 32.24 -2.90 -10.61
N GLY A 69 31.58 -2.41 -9.56
CA GLY A 69 30.12 -2.49 -9.40
C GLY A 69 29.59 -3.87 -9.03
N ALA A 70 30.45 -4.87 -8.82
CA ALA A 70 30.03 -6.22 -8.47
C ALA A 70 29.34 -6.23 -7.10
N ILE A 71 28.16 -6.83 -7.04
CA ILE A 71 27.37 -6.96 -5.80
C ILE A 71 27.70 -8.28 -5.10
N SER A 72 28.07 -8.22 -3.83
CA SER A 72 28.28 -9.37 -2.95
C SER A 72 27.24 -9.41 -1.82
N THR A 73 27.09 -10.59 -1.21
CA THR A 73 26.26 -10.82 -0.02
C THR A 73 27.15 -11.17 1.16
N ILE A 74 26.88 -10.57 2.32
CA ILE A 74 27.55 -10.85 3.60
C ILE A 74 26.52 -11.34 4.62
N SER A 75 26.90 -12.23 5.55
CA SER A 75 26.02 -12.59 6.67
C SER A 75 25.83 -11.40 7.62
N CYS A 76 24.60 -11.22 8.09
CA CYS A 76 24.26 -10.30 9.18
C CYS A 76 23.58 -10.99 10.36
N THR A 77 23.61 -12.32 10.42
CA THR A 77 23.01 -13.13 11.51
C THR A 77 23.42 -12.69 12.90
N ASP A 78 24.62 -12.12 13.00
CA ASP A 78 25.26 -11.76 14.27
C ASP A 78 24.92 -10.31 14.68
N PHE A 79 24.18 -9.56 13.86
CA PHE A 79 23.76 -8.19 14.17
C PHE A 79 22.81 -8.17 15.38
N GLN A 80 22.94 -7.13 16.21
CA GLN A 80 22.06 -6.91 17.36
C GLN A 80 20.59 -6.72 16.94
N SER A 81 20.34 -6.09 15.78
CA SER A 81 19.00 -5.93 15.21
C SER A 81 19.03 -5.63 13.70
N GLY A 82 17.88 -5.80 13.04
CA GLY A 82 17.62 -5.28 11.68
C GLY A 82 18.19 -6.08 10.50
N CYS A 83 18.78 -7.24 10.74
CA CYS A 83 19.13 -8.20 9.67
C CYS A 83 17.85 -8.82 9.05
N PRO A 84 17.79 -9.12 7.74
CA PRO A 84 16.57 -9.63 7.11
C PRO A 84 16.17 -11.02 7.61
N GLU A 85 15.03 -11.13 8.31
CA GLU A 85 14.50 -12.44 8.76
C GLU A 85 13.93 -13.30 7.61
N ASN A 86 13.53 -12.65 6.53
CA ASN A 86 12.89 -13.25 5.36
C ASN A 86 13.68 -12.97 4.08
N HIS A 87 13.44 -13.78 3.05
CA HIS A 87 13.94 -13.51 1.71
C HIS A 87 13.35 -12.19 1.19
N TYR A 88 14.17 -11.40 0.51
CA TYR A 88 13.79 -10.04 0.06
C TYR A 88 14.29 -9.77 -1.35
N TRP A 89 13.72 -8.79 -2.03
CA TRP A 89 14.18 -8.41 -3.37
C TRP A 89 15.26 -7.33 -3.32
N ASN A 90 16.23 -7.34 -4.25
CA ASN A 90 17.30 -6.33 -4.31
C ASN A 90 16.79 -4.88 -4.19
N HIS A 91 15.71 -4.54 -4.91
CA HIS A 91 15.10 -3.20 -4.92
C HIS A 91 14.42 -2.80 -3.59
N GLN A 92 14.36 -3.70 -2.61
CA GLN A 92 13.81 -3.50 -1.27
C GLN A 92 14.90 -3.25 -0.20
N PHE A 93 16.16 -3.05 -0.61
CA PHE A 93 17.31 -2.81 0.30
C PHE A 93 17.02 -1.71 1.35
N PHE A 94 16.23 -0.70 1.01
CA PHE A 94 15.88 0.44 1.87
C PHE A 94 15.11 0.04 3.15
N HIS A 95 14.46 -1.14 3.18
CA HIS A 95 13.82 -1.65 4.40
C HIS A 95 14.82 -2.13 5.47
N TYR A 96 16.07 -2.41 5.09
CA TYR A 96 17.08 -2.99 5.97
C TYR A 96 18.18 -1.98 6.28
N LEU A 97 17.85 -0.97 7.09
CA LEU A 97 18.77 0.13 7.44
C LEU A 97 20.02 -0.38 8.17
N ALA A 98 19.94 -1.49 8.91
CA ALA A 98 21.10 -2.16 9.50
C ALA A 98 22.15 -2.57 8.46
N CYS A 99 21.71 -2.99 7.27
CA CYS A 99 22.58 -3.33 6.13
C CYS A 99 23.17 -2.11 5.40
N GLN A 100 22.83 -0.89 5.83
CA GLN A 100 23.35 0.36 5.27
C GLN A 100 24.14 1.16 6.33
N ASN A 101 23.82 1.01 7.62
CA ASN A 101 24.46 1.77 8.68
C ASN A 101 25.87 1.24 8.99
N ILE A 102 26.88 1.90 8.42
CA ILE A 102 28.30 1.56 8.56
C ILE A 102 29.07 2.63 9.35
N ASN A 103 30.00 2.16 10.18
CA ASN A 103 31.01 2.99 10.80
C ASN A 103 32.21 3.10 9.84
N THR A 104 32.39 4.26 9.23
CA THR A 104 33.45 4.50 8.24
C THR A 104 34.84 4.66 8.84
N HIS A 105 34.96 4.89 10.16
CA HIS A 105 36.23 4.92 10.89
C HIS A 105 36.70 3.54 11.33
N HIS A 106 35.77 2.67 11.74
CA HIS A 106 36.06 1.31 12.20
C HIS A 106 35.80 0.22 11.15
N HIS A 107 35.38 0.61 9.94
CA HIS A 107 35.13 -0.27 8.79
C HIS A 107 34.19 -1.45 9.09
N CYS A 108 33.14 -1.20 9.88
CA CYS A 108 32.21 -2.21 10.36
C CYS A 108 30.75 -1.74 10.27
N TYR A 109 29.79 -2.67 10.34
CA TYR A 109 28.38 -2.34 10.48
C TYR A 109 28.07 -1.93 11.92
N VAL A 110 27.35 -0.82 12.11
CA VAL A 110 27.04 -0.28 13.45
C VAL A 110 26.23 -1.27 14.30
N GLN A 111 25.45 -2.14 13.67
CA GLN A 111 24.68 -3.20 14.35
C GLN A 111 25.50 -4.46 14.68
N HIS A 112 26.75 -4.57 14.22
CA HIS A 112 27.60 -5.73 14.49
C HIS A 112 28.20 -5.65 15.90
N PRO A 113 28.12 -6.71 16.75
CA PRO A 113 28.56 -6.66 18.15
C PRO A 113 30.03 -6.28 18.38
N SER A 114 30.92 -6.58 17.42
CA SER A 114 32.33 -6.19 17.49
C SER A 114 32.62 -4.76 16.97
N CYS A 115 31.63 -4.08 16.40
CA CYS A 115 31.80 -2.71 15.91
C CYS A 115 31.80 -1.75 17.11
N PRO A 116 32.87 -0.97 17.35
CA PRO A 116 32.88 -0.04 18.46
C PRO A 116 31.73 0.97 18.34
N ALA A 117 31.05 1.23 19.45
CA ALA A 117 30.18 2.39 19.56
C ALA A 117 31.00 3.65 19.26
N ASN A 118 30.37 4.63 18.61
CA ASN A 118 30.98 5.95 18.40
C ASN A 118 31.03 6.70 19.74
N VAL A 119 31.99 6.31 20.59
CA VAL A 119 32.35 7.05 21.80
C VAL A 119 33.07 8.31 21.36
N ASN A 120 32.29 9.32 21.00
CA ASN A 120 32.76 10.69 21.01
C ASN A 120 33.18 10.97 22.46
N VAL A 121 34.49 10.95 22.72
CA VAL A 121 35.05 11.39 24.00
C VAL A 121 34.82 12.90 24.10
N SER A 122 33.70 13.24 24.68
CA SER A 122 33.33 14.55 25.16
C SER A 122 32.52 14.27 26.42
N ASP A 123 33.23 14.29 27.56
CA ASP A 123 32.68 13.95 28.86
C ASP A 123 31.42 14.75 29.14
N ASN A 124 30.29 14.05 29.26
CA ASN A 124 29.24 14.34 30.22
C ASN A 124 28.28 13.14 30.26
N VAL A 125 28.49 12.27 31.26
CA VAL A 125 27.49 11.26 31.63
C VAL A 125 26.29 11.98 32.21
N VAL A 126 25.22 12.07 31.42
CA VAL A 126 23.85 12.10 31.94
C VAL A 126 23.06 11.06 31.15
N ASP A 127 22.81 9.92 31.80
CA ASP A 127 21.96 8.86 31.28
C ASP A 127 20.51 9.35 31.20
N THR A 128 20.00 9.62 29.99
CA THR A 128 18.61 10.04 29.77
C THR A 128 18.09 9.64 28.39
N THR A 129 18.25 8.38 28.00
CA THR A 129 17.75 7.86 26.70
C THR A 129 16.82 6.65 26.80
N ASN A 130 16.27 6.35 27.98
CA ASN A 130 15.20 5.36 28.16
C ASN A 130 13.80 5.94 28.45
N GLN A 131 13.60 7.27 28.39
CA GLN A 131 12.29 7.90 28.63
C GLN A 131 11.55 8.41 27.38
N ILE A 132 12.23 8.76 26.28
CA ILE A 132 11.62 9.63 25.25
C ILE A 132 10.74 8.89 24.21
N ILE A 133 10.83 7.56 24.11
CA ILE A 133 10.06 6.80 23.09
C ILE A 133 8.63 6.43 23.56
N ASN A 134 8.34 6.45 24.86
CA ASN A 134 7.02 6.06 25.40
C ASN A 134 6.02 7.22 25.55
N ASP A 135 6.49 8.47 25.67
CA ASP A 135 5.61 9.60 26.01
C ASP A 135 4.86 10.19 24.80
N GLY A 136 5.48 10.20 23.61
CA GLY A 136 4.87 10.74 22.39
C GLY A 136 3.70 9.90 21.85
N VAL A 137 3.73 8.58 22.06
CA VAL A 137 2.70 7.65 21.59
C VAL A 137 1.52 7.57 22.57
N SER A 138 1.79 7.70 23.87
CA SER A 138 0.79 7.59 24.94
C SER A 138 -0.29 8.70 24.87
N LEU A 139 0.13 9.96 24.75
CA LEU A 139 -0.80 11.09 24.74
C LEU A 139 -1.71 11.10 23.51
N TYR A 140 -1.20 10.73 22.34
CA TYR A 140 -1.97 10.66 21.09
C TYR A 140 -3.16 9.68 21.20
N TYR A 141 -2.94 8.51 21.79
CA TYR A 141 -4.01 7.53 21.98
C TYR A 141 -5.06 7.97 23.01
N LEU A 142 -4.66 8.70 24.05
CA LEU A 142 -5.62 9.30 24.99
C LEU A 142 -6.53 10.34 24.29
N PHE A 143 -5.96 11.23 23.47
CA PHE A 143 -6.75 12.29 22.82
C PHE A 143 -7.58 11.83 21.62
N LEU A 144 -7.24 10.72 20.96
CA LEU A 144 -8.06 10.21 19.83
C LEU A 144 -8.98 9.04 20.21
N ILE A 145 -8.49 8.00 20.90
CA ILE A 145 -9.28 6.78 21.08
C ILE A 145 -10.33 6.94 22.19
N VAL A 146 -9.98 7.57 23.31
CA VAL A 146 -10.91 7.75 24.45
C VAL A 146 -12.19 8.51 24.07
N PRO A 147 -12.17 9.67 23.37
CA PRO A 147 -13.41 10.34 22.98
C PRO A 147 -14.22 9.53 21.96
N ILE A 148 -13.58 8.79 21.04
CA ILE A 148 -14.29 7.92 20.09
C ILE A 148 -15.06 6.82 20.85
N ILE A 149 -14.43 6.16 21.83
CA ILE A 149 -15.09 5.15 22.68
C ILE A 149 -16.25 5.78 23.47
N ALA A 150 -16.06 6.97 24.06
CA ALA A 150 -17.12 7.67 24.79
C ALA A 150 -18.33 7.99 23.89
N ILE A 151 -18.11 8.46 22.67
CA ILE A 151 -19.16 8.73 21.69
C ILE A 151 -19.92 7.44 21.33
N ILE A 152 -19.21 6.33 21.09
CA ILE A 152 -19.83 5.02 20.80
C ILE A 152 -20.73 4.59 21.96
N ILE A 153 -20.28 4.72 23.21
CA ILE A 153 -21.06 4.39 24.41
C ILE A 153 -22.32 5.27 24.49
N VAL A 154 -22.22 6.58 24.28
CA VAL A 154 -23.38 7.49 24.27
C VAL A 154 -24.39 7.10 23.18
N VAL A 155 -23.92 6.78 21.96
CA VAL A 155 -24.79 6.34 20.86
C VAL A 155 -25.49 5.02 21.19
N LEU A 156 -24.79 4.05 21.80
CA LEU A 156 -25.38 2.79 22.25
C LEU A 156 -26.43 3.01 23.35
N ILE A 157 -26.15 3.88 24.32
CA ILE A 157 -27.10 4.25 25.38
C ILE A 157 -28.36 4.90 24.78
N LEU A 158 -28.20 5.88 23.88
CA LEU A 158 -29.32 6.53 23.18
C LEU A 158 -30.12 5.53 22.32
N TRP A 159 -29.45 4.58 21.68
CA TRP A 159 -30.10 3.51 20.91
C TRP A 159 -30.89 2.56 21.81
N ILE A 160 -30.35 2.16 22.96
CA ILE A 160 -31.04 1.34 23.97
C ILE A 160 -32.25 2.10 24.53
N PHE A 161 -32.12 3.39 24.87
CA PHE A 161 -33.25 4.21 25.32
C PHE A 161 -34.33 4.36 24.24
N ARG A 162 -33.97 4.64 22.99
CA ARG A 162 -34.93 4.68 21.86
C ARG A 162 -35.62 3.32 21.66
N LYS A 163 -34.87 2.20 21.75
CA LYS A 163 -35.41 0.83 21.65
C LYS A 163 -36.26 0.42 22.86
N LYS A 164 -36.02 0.99 24.04
CA LYS A 164 -36.88 0.83 25.22
C LYS A 164 -38.16 1.66 25.09
N MET A 165 -38.04 2.94 24.73
CA MET A 165 -39.17 3.85 24.56
C MET A 165 -40.16 3.37 23.50
N LYS A 166 -39.71 2.79 22.38
CA LYS A 166 -40.60 2.14 21.40
C LYS A 166 -41.44 1.02 22.04
N ARG A 167 -40.79 0.08 22.75
CA ARG A 167 -41.46 -1.03 23.43
C ARG A 167 -42.42 -0.58 24.54
N ASP A 168 -42.06 0.46 25.29
CA ASP A 168 -42.93 0.99 26.34
C ASP A 168 -44.14 1.76 25.74
N ARG A 169 -43.96 2.41 24.58
CA ARG A 169 -45.07 3.02 23.82
C ARG A 169 -46.02 1.96 23.25
N GLU A 170 -45.48 0.88 22.68
CA GLU A 170 -46.26 -0.29 22.22
C GLU A 170 -47.08 -0.92 23.35
N ARG A 171 -46.49 -1.05 24.56
CA ARG A 171 -47.19 -1.53 25.76
C ARG A 171 -48.32 -0.61 26.24
N LEU A 172 -48.15 0.71 26.10
CA LEU A 172 -49.20 1.68 26.43
C LEU A 172 -50.37 1.62 25.44
N TYR A 173 -50.09 1.52 24.13
CA TYR A 173 -51.14 1.33 23.11
C TYR A 173 -51.93 0.02 23.32
N ALA A 174 -51.23 -1.08 23.61
CA ALA A 174 -51.88 -2.37 23.91
C ALA A 174 -52.81 -2.30 25.13
N ARG A 175 -52.43 -1.53 26.17
CA ARG A 175 -53.25 -1.34 27.38
C ARG A 175 -54.45 -0.42 27.14
N TYR A 176 -54.34 0.58 26.27
CA TYR A 176 -55.46 1.47 25.91
C TYR A 176 -56.58 0.70 25.18
N GLN A 177 -56.23 -0.23 24.28
CA GLN A 177 -57.19 -1.11 23.60
C GLN A 177 -57.92 -2.10 24.53
N THR A 178 -57.47 -2.31 25.77
CA THR A 178 -58.15 -3.23 26.71
C THR A 178 -59.23 -2.55 27.56
N THR A 179 -59.28 -1.20 27.57
CA THR A 179 -60.34 -0.42 28.20
C THR A 179 -61.37 -0.02 27.15
N GLU A 180 -62.33 -0.91 26.87
CA GLU A 180 -63.50 -0.56 26.06
C GLU A 180 -64.36 0.52 26.76
N PRO A 181 -64.78 1.58 26.05
CA PRO A 181 -65.96 2.34 26.43
C PRO A 181 -67.20 1.48 26.16
N PHE A 182 -68.01 1.27 27.20
CA PHE A 182 -69.30 0.58 27.08
C PHE A 182 -70.21 1.32 26.06
N PRO A 183 -70.87 0.63 25.13
CA PRO A 183 -71.59 1.28 24.04
C PRO A 183 -72.88 1.96 24.55
N ALA A 184 -73.15 3.15 24.02
CA ALA A 184 -74.50 3.70 24.02
C ALA A 184 -75.25 3.14 22.80
N GLU A 185 -76.36 2.44 23.07
CA GLU A 185 -77.30 1.86 22.11
C GLU A 185 -78.28 2.93 21.56
N ILE A 186 -79.21 2.52 20.68
CA ILE A 186 -80.28 3.29 19.98
C ILE A 186 -79.81 3.75 18.58
N THR A 187 -80.00 3.00 17.48
CA THR A 187 -81.24 2.71 16.69
C THR A 187 -81.82 3.95 15.99
N ASP A 188 -82.35 3.92 14.75
CA ASP A 188 -82.60 2.85 13.77
C ASP A 188 -82.78 3.46 12.34
N GLU A 189 -82.91 2.61 11.30
CA GLU A 189 -83.68 2.85 10.03
C GLU A 189 -83.23 3.97 9.04
N ASP A 190 -83.41 3.92 7.70
CA ASP A 190 -83.80 2.86 6.75
C ASP A 190 -83.49 3.30 5.27
N ASN A 191 -83.52 2.33 4.34
CA ASN A 191 -83.81 2.41 2.89
C ASN A 191 -82.99 3.28 1.88
N GLN A 192 -82.08 2.58 1.20
CA GLN A 192 -81.92 2.37 -0.26
C GLN A 192 -83.19 2.55 -1.17
N PRO A 193 -83.20 2.55 -2.54
CA PRO A 193 -82.16 2.68 -3.60
C PRO A 193 -82.44 3.80 -4.67
N THR A 194 -81.50 4.07 -5.59
CA THR A 194 -81.57 3.70 -7.05
C THR A 194 -80.49 4.40 -7.89
N ASN A 195 -80.23 3.87 -9.09
CA ASN A 195 -79.18 4.32 -10.02
C ASN A 195 -79.73 5.20 -11.16
N ALA A 196 -78.78 5.84 -11.85
CA ALA A 196 -78.75 6.20 -13.28
C ALA A 196 -79.11 7.65 -13.69
N ALA A 197 -78.39 8.10 -14.73
CA ALA A 197 -78.58 9.30 -15.55
C ALA A 197 -78.40 10.66 -14.84
N GLU A 198 -77.98 11.75 -15.48
CA GLU A 198 -77.33 11.98 -16.80
C GLU A 198 -76.62 13.36 -16.72
N ASP A 199 -75.52 13.50 -17.45
CA ASP A 199 -74.99 14.66 -18.21
C ASP A 199 -75.11 16.14 -17.75
N ASP A 200 -73.96 16.81 -17.91
CA ASP A 200 -73.72 18.16 -18.52
C ASP A 200 -73.84 19.52 -17.77
N GLU A 201 -72.77 20.30 -17.97
CA GLU A 201 -72.67 21.77 -18.20
C GLU A 201 -73.12 22.80 -17.12
N CYS A 202 -72.58 24.03 -16.99
CA CYS A 202 -71.34 24.66 -17.51
C CYS A 202 -70.99 25.96 -16.72
N GLU A 203 -69.76 26.47 -16.94
CA GLU A 203 -69.34 27.90 -16.85
C GLU A 203 -69.42 28.68 -15.49
N GLU A 204 -68.70 29.80 -15.25
CA GLU A 204 -67.82 30.62 -16.11
C GLU A 204 -66.64 31.26 -15.30
N ASP A 205 -65.50 31.49 -15.99
CA ASP A 205 -64.43 32.52 -15.88
C ASP A 205 -64.13 33.31 -14.57
N ILE A 206 -62.88 33.75 -14.31
CA ILE A 206 -62.23 35.00 -14.80
C ILE A 206 -60.79 35.02 -14.19
N LEU A 207 -59.68 35.46 -14.82
CA LEU A 207 -59.38 36.00 -16.15
C LEU A 207 -57.90 35.68 -16.55
N LEU A 208 -57.53 35.92 -17.80
CA LEU A 208 -56.20 35.74 -18.40
C LEU A 208 -55.40 37.06 -18.50
N LYS A 209 -54.04 37.04 -18.39
CA LYS A 209 -53.12 37.50 -19.47
C LYS A 209 -51.61 37.41 -19.18
N LYS A 210 -50.86 37.13 -20.26
CA LYS A 210 -49.40 37.04 -20.37
C LYS A 210 -48.76 38.35 -20.84
N SER A 211 -47.50 38.57 -20.47
CA SER A 211 -46.46 39.14 -21.36
C SER A 211 -45.10 38.55 -20.92
N THR A 212 -44.49 37.62 -21.67
CA THR A 212 -43.31 37.86 -22.54
C THR A 212 -42.19 38.68 -21.86
N LYS A 213 -40.93 38.24 -21.79
CA LYS A 213 -40.08 37.77 -22.91
C LYS A 213 -38.69 37.28 -22.41
N LYS A 214 -38.17 36.14 -22.94
CA LYS A 214 -36.74 35.70 -23.02
C LYS A 214 -35.97 35.54 -21.67
N GLU A 215 -34.93 34.69 -21.52
CA GLU A 215 -34.11 33.83 -22.40
C GLU A 215 -33.44 32.69 -21.57
N THR A 216 -32.98 31.58 -22.19
CA THR A 216 -32.05 30.52 -21.64
C THR A 216 -32.47 29.77 -20.34
N PHE A 217 -32.73 28.45 -20.27
CA PHE A 217 -32.02 27.23 -20.74
C PHE A 217 -30.54 27.20 -20.28
N SER A 218 -30.02 26.24 -19.52
CA SER A 218 -30.40 24.83 -19.28
C SER A 218 -30.18 24.44 -17.81
N SER A 219 -31.04 23.55 -17.31
CA SER A 219 -30.73 22.65 -16.19
C SER A 219 -30.53 21.25 -16.75
N ASP A 220 -29.46 20.55 -16.36
CA ASP A 220 -29.53 19.09 -16.25
C ASP A 220 -28.51 18.56 -15.25
N GLU A 221 -28.96 17.58 -14.47
CA GLU A 221 -28.15 16.83 -13.54
C GLU A 221 -27.40 15.67 -14.24
N ARG A 222 -26.50 15.07 -13.46
CA ARG A 222 -26.27 13.61 -13.39
C ARG A 222 -25.10 13.03 -14.21
N ALA A 223 -24.04 12.81 -13.44
CA ALA A 223 -23.18 11.62 -13.42
C ALA A 223 -22.96 10.85 -14.73
N GLN A 224 -21.71 10.89 -15.21
CA GLN A 224 -21.15 9.83 -16.04
C GLN A 224 -19.81 9.35 -15.47
N TYR A 225 -19.78 8.09 -15.05
CA TYR A 225 -18.53 7.34 -14.87
C TYR A 225 -17.86 7.20 -16.23
N MET A 226 -16.53 7.37 -16.32
CA MET A 226 -15.82 7.04 -17.56
C MET A 226 -15.57 5.53 -17.65
N GLU A 227 -15.97 5.02 -18.79
CA GLU A 227 -15.83 3.65 -19.29
C GLU A 227 -14.46 3.49 -19.95
N TYR A 228 -13.81 2.34 -19.75
CA TYR A 228 -12.54 1.98 -20.41
C TYR A 228 -12.62 0.53 -20.86
N ASP A 229 -13.07 0.35 -22.10
CA ASP A 229 -12.87 -0.83 -22.95
C ASP A 229 -11.87 -0.40 -24.07
N LEU A 230 -11.09 -1.25 -24.73
CA LEU A 230 -11.09 -2.70 -24.85
C LEU A 230 -9.67 -3.17 -25.21
N ASP A 231 -9.21 -4.34 -24.72
CA ASP A 231 -8.84 -5.47 -25.60
C ASP A 231 -8.64 -6.76 -24.78
N GLN A 232 -9.40 -7.80 -25.11
CA GLN A 232 -9.21 -9.16 -24.65
C GLN A 232 -9.53 -10.15 -25.77
N THR A 233 -8.49 -10.68 -26.43
CA THR A 233 -8.63 -11.89 -27.24
C THR A 233 -8.22 -13.13 -26.44
N THR A 234 -9.19 -13.95 -26.06
CA THR A 234 -8.94 -15.33 -25.58
C THR A 234 -9.39 -16.35 -26.63
N PRO A 235 -8.74 -17.53 -26.69
CA PRO A 235 -9.39 -18.73 -27.21
C PRO A 235 -9.55 -19.82 -26.14
N ARG A 236 -10.82 -20.21 -25.97
CA ARG A 236 -11.41 -21.45 -25.46
C ARG A 236 -10.49 -22.58 -24.92
N ARG A 237 -10.91 -23.11 -23.77
CA ARG A 237 -10.60 -24.47 -23.29
C ARG A 237 -10.85 -25.54 -24.36
N ALA A 238 -9.89 -26.44 -24.51
CA ALA A 238 -10.14 -27.87 -24.65
C ALA A 238 -9.06 -28.61 -23.82
N GLY A 239 -9.46 -29.51 -22.93
CA GLY A 239 -8.52 -30.39 -22.24
C GLY A 239 -8.42 -31.74 -22.94
N VAL A 240 -7.33 -32.49 -22.72
CA VAL A 240 -7.27 -33.97 -22.57
C VAL A 240 -5.81 -34.47 -22.52
N ARG A 241 -5.55 -35.45 -21.64
CA ARG A 241 -4.38 -36.36 -21.55
C ARG A 241 -2.96 -35.81 -21.31
N ARG A 242 -2.59 -35.84 -20.03
CA ARG A 242 -1.61 -36.78 -19.44
C ARG A 242 -0.67 -37.52 -20.41
N THR A 243 0.62 -37.23 -20.33
CA THR A 243 1.71 -38.23 -20.45
C THR A 243 2.90 -37.74 -19.63
N GLU A 244 3.43 -38.58 -18.74
CA GLU A 244 4.76 -38.36 -18.19
C GLU A 244 5.81 -38.78 -19.23
N LEU A 245 6.92 -38.05 -19.30
CA LEU A 245 8.21 -38.69 -19.49
C LEU A 245 9.33 -37.86 -18.85
N HIS A 246 10.04 -38.47 -17.91
CA HIS A 246 11.31 -37.97 -17.41
C HIS A 246 12.32 -37.84 -18.55
N LEU A 247 13.10 -36.75 -18.57
CA LEU A 247 14.44 -36.74 -19.16
C LEU A 247 15.29 -35.63 -18.53
N MET A 248 16.10 -36.03 -17.53
CA MET A 248 17.30 -35.28 -17.18
C MET A 248 18.33 -35.49 -18.30
N ILE A 249 19.00 -34.42 -18.74
CA ILE A 249 20.18 -34.51 -19.59
C ILE A 249 21.35 -33.83 -18.85
N PRO A 250 22.45 -34.53 -18.53
CA PRO A 250 23.63 -33.93 -17.90
C PRO A 250 24.49 -33.15 -18.91
N GLU A 251 25.03 -32.00 -18.52
CA GLU A 251 25.92 -31.18 -19.37
C GLU A 251 27.39 -31.64 -19.40
N ASP A 252 27.66 -32.94 -19.21
CA ASP A 252 28.98 -33.53 -19.44
C ASP A 252 29.16 -33.95 -20.92
N LYS A 253 29.18 -32.97 -21.84
CA LYS A 253 29.71 -33.12 -23.23
C LYS A 253 29.76 -31.81 -24.05
N LEU A 254 30.56 -30.83 -23.62
CA LEU A 254 30.99 -29.74 -24.52
C LEU A 254 32.24 -30.16 -25.33
N PRO A 255 32.26 -30.00 -26.66
CA PRO A 255 33.37 -30.47 -27.50
C PRO A 255 34.60 -29.54 -27.43
N ARG A 256 35.78 -30.15 -27.27
CA ARG A 256 37.08 -29.45 -27.34
C ARG A 256 37.29 -28.83 -28.72
N ARG A 257 37.32 -27.50 -28.81
CA ARG A 257 37.81 -26.78 -30.00
C ARG A 257 39.34 -26.60 -29.89
N LYS A 258 40.11 -27.43 -30.57
CA LYS A 258 41.58 -27.28 -30.68
C LYS A 258 41.97 -26.64 -32.02
N SER A 259 42.68 -25.52 -31.93
CA SER A 259 43.80 -25.05 -32.77
C SER A 259 43.74 -25.11 -34.31
N SER A 260 43.97 -23.96 -34.94
CA SER A 260 44.98 -23.84 -36.02
C SER A 260 45.61 -22.44 -36.06
N PRO A 261 46.83 -22.27 -36.63
CA PRO A 261 47.76 -21.24 -36.14
C PRO A 261 48.27 -20.22 -37.20
N ARG A 262 49.11 -19.31 -36.69
CA ARG A 262 50.27 -18.68 -37.36
C ARG A 262 50.02 -17.53 -38.36
N ARG A 263 50.54 -16.36 -37.99
CA ARG A 263 51.38 -15.53 -38.88
C ARG A 263 52.48 -14.84 -38.06
N GLU A 264 53.71 -14.93 -38.53
CA GLU A 264 54.85 -14.18 -38.01
C GLU A 264 54.87 -12.72 -38.51
N ASN A 265 55.34 -11.82 -37.64
CA ASN A 265 56.39 -10.81 -37.83
C ASN A 265 56.46 -10.03 -36.51
N SER A 266 57.54 -10.04 -35.73
CA SER A 266 58.89 -9.52 -35.99
C SER A 266 58.98 -7.99 -35.85
N ASP A 267 60.07 -7.55 -35.23
CA ASP A 267 60.59 -6.18 -35.12
C ASP A 267 59.87 -5.28 -34.07
N GLU A 268 60.54 -4.51 -33.19
CA GLU A 268 61.99 -4.25 -32.99
C GLU A 268 62.27 -3.43 -31.68
N LYS A 269 63.52 -3.47 -31.16
CA LYS A 269 64.15 -2.67 -30.06
C LYS A 269 63.60 -2.85 -28.62
N GLN A 270 64.41 -3.24 -27.62
CA GLN A 270 65.56 -2.55 -26.98
C GLN A 270 65.22 -1.17 -26.37
N PHE A 271 65.00 -1.11 -25.05
CA PHE A 271 66.07 -0.83 -24.06
C PHE A 271 65.68 -1.40 -22.69
#